data_AF-A0A212LXL1-F1
#
_entry.id   AF-A0A212LXL1-F1
#
_cell.length_a   1.000
_cell.length_b   1.000
_cell.length_c   1.000
_cell.angle_alpha   90.00
_cell.angle_beta   90.00
_cell.angle_gamma   90.00
#
_symmetry.space_group_name_H-M   'P 1'
#
loop_
_entity.id
_entity.type
_entity.pdbx_description
1 polymer ?
#
loop_
_entity_poly.entity_id
_entity_poly.type
_entity_poly.pdbx_seq_one_letter_code
_entity_poly.pdbx_strand_id
1 'polypeptide(L)'
;MDKPLMLVYSYKNNKDRVLPIPDELAHNIQKLEEYTADYRTEGNPYLFLTIRKGQIALYNQTQARNNLKRFINWHGIKDESENIVELTFHDFRHTVGSNAINSDLSPKEVMQMLGHESFHSTSLYAKVRNEKLDEDYKKIGFIGLAVQEITAKTLGDTYSKDKEIAGTLPDGVCRMAFEGEDFCTQFNKCLLCPKFITTPLYLEMHKQHLRHIQEDKPRYMRDSYICNIEKVNRIEAALIVIISELEELNGKL
;
A
#
# COMPACT_ATOMS: atom_id res chain seq x y z
N MET A 1 -22.93 11.11 17.30
CA MET A 1 -21.95 11.83 18.13
C MET A 1 -20.78 12.14 17.23
N ASP A 2 -20.43 13.42 17.11
CA ASP A 2 -19.29 13.84 16.29
C ASP A 2 -17.99 13.31 16.89
N LYS A 3 -17.16 12.66 16.08
CA LYS A 3 -15.88 12.12 16.54
C LYS A 3 -14.91 13.27 16.84
N PRO A 4 -14.11 13.20 17.92
CA PRO A 4 -13.12 14.21 18.23
C PRO A 4 -12.08 14.30 17.10
N LEU A 5 -11.64 15.53 16.82
CA LEU A 5 -10.72 15.84 15.73
C LEU A 5 -9.37 16.33 16.30
N MET A 6 -8.27 15.86 15.71
CA MET A 6 -6.92 16.32 16.01
C MET A 6 -6.36 17.08 14.81
N LEU A 7 -5.91 18.31 15.06
CA LEU A 7 -5.18 19.12 14.08
C LEU A 7 -3.69 18.77 14.16
N VAL A 8 -3.09 18.40 13.03
CA VAL A 8 -1.66 18.09 12.95
C VAL A 8 -0.98 18.97 11.93
N TYR A 9 -0.07 19.82 12.41
CA TYR A 9 0.80 20.65 11.60
C TYR A 9 2.05 19.88 11.16
N SER A 10 2.34 19.84 9.85
CA SER A 10 3.58 19.27 9.34
C SER A 10 4.55 20.37 8.90
N TYR A 11 5.61 20.62 9.69
CA TYR A 11 6.66 21.57 9.32
C TYR A 11 7.44 21.18 8.06
N LYS A 12 7.50 19.89 7.72
CA LYS A 12 8.22 19.40 6.53
C LYS A 12 7.55 19.82 5.22
N ASN A 13 6.22 19.87 5.23
CA ASN A 13 5.43 20.06 4.02
C ASN A 13 4.54 21.31 4.11
N ASN A 14 4.63 22.06 5.21
CA ASN A 14 3.86 23.26 5.54
C ASN A 14 2.35 23.10 5.29
N LYS A 15 1.81 21.96 5.72
CA LYS A 15 0.42 21.56 5.50
C LYS A 15 -0.22 21.09 6.80
N ASP A 16 -1.47 21.51 6.96
CA ASP A 16 -2.34 21.10 8.04
C ASP A 16 -3.12 19.86 7.61
N ARG A 17 -3.35 18.95 8.55
CA ARG A 17 -4.30 17.87 8.36
C ARG A 17 -5.15 17.69 9.60
N VAL A 18 -6.40 17.33 9.37
CA VAL A 18 -7.37 17.02 10.41
C VAL A 18 -7.52 15.52 10.47
N LEU A 19 -7.37 14.94 11.66
CA LEU A 19 -7.50 13.50 11.89
C LEU A 19 -8.67 13.23 12.82
N PRO A 20 -9.67 12.43 12.41
CA PRO A 20 -10.62 11.89 13.37
C PRO A 20 -9.87 10.93 14.29
N ILE A 21 -10.01 11.12 15.60
CA ILE A 21 -9.38 10.28 16.62
C ILE A 21 -10.44 9.51 17.41
N PRO A 22 -10.10 8.34 17.98
CA PRO A 22 -10.98 7.65 18.91
C PRO A 22 -11.22 8.48 20.18
N ASP A 23 -12.39 8.34 20.78
CA ASP A 23 -12.74 9.01 22.04
C ASP A 23 -11.75 8.68 23.16
N GLU A 24 -11.27 7.44 23.21
CA GLU A 24 -10.26 6.99 24.16
C GLU A 24 -8.94 7.77 24.00
N LEU A 25 -8.52 8.05 22.76
CA LEU A 25 -7.31 8.83 22.50
C LEU A 25 -7.51 10.30 22.93
N ALA A 26 -8.67 10.89 22.62
CA ALA A 26 -9.00 12.24 23.05
C ALA A 26 -8.98 12.36 24.59
N HIS A 27 -9.57 11.38 25.28
CA HIS A 27 -9.57 11.30 26.73
C HIS A 27 -8.16 11.18 27.33
N ASN A 28 -7.30 10.34 26.74
CA ASN A 28 -5.93 10.17 27.20
C ASN A 28 -5.07 11.43 26.97
N ILE A 29 -5.33 12.16 25.89
CA ILE A 29 -4.69 13.46 25.64
C ILE A 29 -5.12 14.47 26.71
N GLN A 30 -6.42 14.59 26.99
CA GLN A 30 -6.91 15.50 28.03
C GLN A 30 -6.29 15.19 29.40
N LYS A 31 -6.23 13.91 29.78
CA LYS A 31 -5.54 13.49 31.01
C LYS A 31 -4.06 13.85 31.03
N LEU A 32 -3.36 13.65 29.92
CA LEU A 32 -1.97 14.08 29.80
C LEU A 32 -1.87 15.60 29.94
N GLU A 33 -2.85 16.33 29.42
CA GLU A 33 -2.88 17.78 29.53
C GLU A 33 -3.07 18.28 30.95
N GLU A 34 -4.03 17.70 31.67
CA GLU A 34 -4.24 17.97 33.10
C GLU A 34 -2.99 17.63 33.92
N TYR A 35 -2.40 16.46 33.68
CA TYR A 35 -1.21 16.00 34.42
C TYR A 35 0.02 16.89 34.21
N THR A 36 0.13 17.54 33.05
CA THR A 36 1.29 18.37 32.71
C THR A 36 0.99 19.86 32.72
N ALA A 37 -0.18 20.29 33.21
CA ALA A 37 -0.65 21.67 33.18
C ALA A 37 0.36 22.65 33.80
N ASP A 38 0.90 22.35 34.99
CA ASP A 38 1.87 23.19 35.71
C ASP A 38 3.20 23.38 34.95
N TYR A 39 3.48 22.51 33.98
CA TYR A 39 4.71 22.50 33.20
C TYR A 39 4.55 23.10 31.80
N ARG A 40 3.32 23.48 31.40
CA ARG A 40 3.03 24.14 30.13
C ARG A 40 2.92 25.65 30.33
N THR A 41 3.98 26.34 29.98
CA THR A 41 4.01 27.81 29.94
C THR A 41 3.88 28.29 28.49
N GLU A 42 3.60 29.59 28.28
CA GLU A 42 3.47 30.18 26.93
C GLU A 42 4.67 29.92 26.01
N GLY A 43 5.86 29.66 26.56
CA GLY A 43 7.06 29.30 25.79
C GLY A 43 7.22 27.81 25.46
N ASN A 44 6.35 26.93 25.98
CA ASN A 44 6.45 25.47 25.81
C ASN A 44 5.06 24.81 25.63
N PRO A 45 4.37 25.06 24.50
CA PRO A 45 3.01 24.59 24.25
C PRO A 45 2.93 23.12 23.79
N TYR A 46 3.97 22.32 24.01
CA TYR A 46 4.08 20.98 23.44
C TYR A 46 3.33 19.94 24.28
N LEU A 47 2.67 19.00 23.61
CA LEU A 47 1.88 17.95 24.25
C LEU A 47 2.75 16.97 25.06
N PHE A 48 3.91 16.56 24.50
CA PHE A 48 4.79 15.56 25.10
C PHE A 48 6.02 16.20 25.75
N LEU A 49 6.06 16.16 27.08
CA LEU A 49 7.13 16.71 27.90
C LEU A 49 7.91 15.60 28.62
N THR A 50 9.15 15.90 29.00
CA THR A 50 10.01 15.02 29.79
C THR A 50 10.85 15.84 30.77
N ILE A 51 11.38 15.19 31.81
CA ILE A 51 12.31 15.82 32.74
C ILE A 51 13.72 15.33 32.43
N ARG A 52 14.63 16.25 32.12
CA ARG A 52 16.04 15.96 31.86
C ARG A 52 16.90 16.82 32.78
N LYS A 53 17.71 16.16 33.62
CA LYS A 53 18.58 16.84 34.60
C LYS A 53 17.83 17.85 35.49
N GLY A 54 16.61 17.51 35.90
CA GLY A 54 15.78 18.37 36.76
C GLY A 54 15.08 19.53 36.04
N GLN A 55 15.22 19.64 34.72
CA GLN A 55 14.55 20.66 33.90
C GLN A 55 13.54 20.04 32.95
N ILE A 56 12.45 20.77 32.70
CA ILE A 56 11.43 20.39 31.71
C ILE A 56 12.06 20.52 30.32
N ALA A 57 11.89 19.48 29.52
CA ALA A 57 12.40 19.39 28.16
C ALA A 57 11.36 18.74 27.25
N LEU A 58 11.57 18.88 25.93
CA LEU A 58 10.72 18.22 24.94
C LEU A 58 11.02 16.72 24.87
N TYR A 59 9.95 15.95 24.81
CA TYR A 59 10.06 14.52 24.55
C TYR A 59 10.43 14.29 23.08
N ASN A 60 11.65 13.86 22.83
CA ASN A 60 12.19 13.75 21.47
C ASN A 60 12.06 12.33 20.90
N GLN A 61 12.28 12.21 19.59
CA GLN A 61 12.11 10.97 18.85
C GLN A 61 13.05 9.84 19.31
N THR A 62 14.29 10.17 19.71
CA THR A 62 15.25 9.16 20.20
C THR A 62 14.80 8.57 21.53
N GLN A 63 14.27 9.41 22.43
CA GLN A 63 13.68 8.95 23.69
C GLN A 63 12.47 8.04 23.44
N ALA A 64 11.59 8.44 22.51
CA ALA A 64 10.43 7.63 22.11
C ALA A 64 10.85 6.23 21.64
N ARG A 65 11.84 6.13 20.74
CA ARG A 65 12.34 4.84 20.21
C ARG A 65 12.93 3.97 21.31
N ASN A 66 13.75 4.56 22.19
CA ASN A 66 14.36 3.82 23.29
C ASN A 66 13.33 3.33 24.30
N ASN A 67 12.33 4.15 24.64
CA ASN A 67 11.26 3.77 25.55
C ASN A 67 10.39 2.65 24.96
N LEU A 68 10.07 2.71 23.66
CA LEU A 68 9.36 1.63 22.97
C LEU A 68 10.15 0.32 23.05
N LYS A 69 11.45 0.35 22.73
CA LYS A 69 12.30 -0.86 22.83
C LYS A 69 12.31 -1.40 24.27
N ARG A 70 12.44 -0.54 25.28
CA ARG A 70 12.41 -0.96 26.69
C ARG A 70 11.06 -1.55 27.08
N PHE A 71 9.96 -0.96 26.63
CA PHE A 71 8.61 -1.44 26.89
C PHE A 71 8.39 -2.85 26.34
N ILE A 72 8.77 -3.09 25.08
CA ILE A 72 8.67 -4.41 24.43
C ILE A 72 9.47 -5.46 25.22
N ASN A 73 10.72 -5.14 25.58
CA ASN A 73 11.57 -6.06 26.32
C ASN A 73 11.03 -6.34 27.74
N TRP A 74 10.55 -5.30 28.44
CA TRP A 74 10.05 -5.44 29.80
C TRP A 74 8.78 -6.29 29.87
N HIS A 75 7.90 -6.15 28.89
CA HIS A 75 6.67 -6.95 28.80
C HIS A 75 6.85 -8.28 28.07
N GLY A 76 8.05 -8.57 27.55
CA GLY A 76 8.32 -9.82 26.82
C GLY A 76 7.43 -10.00 25.60
N ILE A 77 7.18 -8.93 24.84
CA ILE A 77 6.34 -9.00 23.64
C ILE A 77 7.09 -9.76 22.55
N LYS A 78 6.50 -10.85 22.06
CA LYS A 78 7.13 -11.78 21.12
C LYS A 78 6.37 -11.90 19.81
N ASP A 79 7.08 -12.33 18.77
CA ASP A 79 6.50 -12.77 17.51
C ASP A 79 6.11 -14.26 17.55
N GLU A 80 5.53 -14.76 16.45
CA GLU A 80 5.10 -16.15 16.28
C GLU A 80 6.25 -17.18 16.36
N SER A 81 7.50 -16.72 16.22
CA SER A 81 8.71 -17.54 16.36
C SER A 81 9.31 -17.47 17.76
N GLU A 82 8.56 -16.96 18.75
CA GLU A 82 8.94 -16.79 20.15
C GLU A 82 10.12 -15.83 20.41
N ASN A 83 10.47 -14.99 19.42
CA ASN A 83 11.51 -13.99 19.54
C ASN A 83 10.94 -12.64 19.98
N ILE A 84 11.72 -11.83 20.71
CA ILE A 84 11.30 -10.47 21.06
C ILE A 84 11.12 -9.65 19.79
N VAL A 85 9.93 -9.06 19.64
CA VAL A 85 9.57 -8.34 18.43
C VAL A 85 10.32 -7.01 18.32
N GLU A 86 10.83 -6.69 17.12
CA GLU A 86 11.45 -5.39 16.83
C GLU A 86 10.44 -4.43 16.19
N LEU A 87 9.63 -3.76 17.01
CA LEU A 87 8.68 -2.76 16.52
C LEU A 87 9.26 -1.35 16.50
N THR A 88 8.87 -0.59 15.47
CA THR A 88 9.15 0.83 15.29
C THR A 88 7.86 1.64 15.23
N PHE A 89 7.95 2.97 15.44
CA PHE A 89 6.80 3.88 15.22
C PHE A 89 6.24 3.85 13.79
N HIS A 90 7.05 3.41 12.82
CA HIS A 90 6.59 3.25 11.45
C HIS A 90 5.63 2.06 11.32
N ASP A 91 5.78 1.01 12.13
CA ASP A 91 4.91 -0.16 12.13
C ASP A 91 3.52 0.16 12.71
N PHE A 92 3.45 1.02 13.74
CA PHE A 92 2.18 1.55 14.23
C PHE A 92 1.49 2.41 13.18
N ARG A 93 2.23 3.30 12.51
CA ARG A 93 1.70 4.08 11.39
C ARG A 93 1.24 3.17 10.27
N HIS A 94 1.94 2.05 10.05
CA HIS A 94 1.56 1.09 9.05
C HIS A 94 0.23 0.41 9.39
N THR A 95 0.09 -0.03 10.64
CA THR A 95 -1.12 -0.64 11.17
C THR A 95 -2.33 0.29 11.04
N VAL A 96 -2.16 1.58 11.36
CA VAL A 96 -3.23 2.59 11.20
C VAL A 96 -3.64 2.74 9.73
N GLY A 97 -2.67 2.82 8.81
CA GLY A 97 -2.94 2.91 7.37
C GLY A 97 -3.68 1.69 6.83
N SER A 98 -3.24 0.49 7.23
CA SER A 98 -3.86 -0.77 6.86
C SER A 98 -5.29 -0.90 7.40
N ASN A 99 -5.51 -0.59 8.68
CA ASN A 99 -6.84 -0.66 9.30
C ASN A 99 -7.83 0.32 8.65
N ALA A 100 -7.37 1.51 8.27
CA ALA A 100 -8.20 2.49 7.58
C ALA A 100 -8.65 1.97 6.21
N ILE A 101 -7.75 1.36 5.43
CA ILE A 101 -8.12 0.72 4.15
C ILE A 101 -9.09 -0.44 4.36
N ASN A 102 -8.91 -1.22 5.44
CA ASN A 102 -9.80 -2.33 5.78
C ASN A 102 -11.19 -1.88 6.25
N SER A 103 -11.31 -0.62 6.67
CA SER A 103 -12.57 -0.01 7.11
C SER A 103 -13.24 0.78 5.98
N ASP A 104 -12.98 0.40 4.73
CA ASP A 104 -13.52 1.00 3.50
C ASP A 104 -13.13 2.45 3.20
N LEU A 105 -12.11 3.02 3.87
CA LEU A 105 -11.56 4.31 3.44
C LEU A 105 -10.82 4.14 2.12
N SER A 106 -11.06 5.06 1.18
CA SER A 106 -10.36 5.07 -0.09
C SER A 106 -8.87 5.32 0.12
N PRO A 107 -7.99 4.78 -0.76
CA PRO A 107 -6.55 5.05 -0.69
C PRO A 107 -6.20 6.55 -0.68
N LYS A 108 -7.02 7.40 -1.31
CA LYS A 108 -6.87 8.87 -1.31
C LYS A 108 -7.16 9.47 0.07
N GLU A 109 -8.20 9.00 0.76
CA GLU A 109 -8.52 9.44 2.13
C GLU A 109 -7.44 8.98 3.12
N VAL A 110 -6.93 7.76 2.96
CA VAL A 110 -5.83 7.25 3.79
C VAL A 110 -4.52 8.02 3.53
N MET A 111 -4.24 8.41 2.29
CA MET A 111 -3.11 9.31 1.97
C MET A 111 -3.21 10.65 2.69
N GLN A 112 -4.40 11.27 2.66
CA GLN A 112 -4.64 12.55 3.32
C GLN A 112 -4.50 12.41 4.85
N MET A 113 -5.07 11.35 5.42
CA MET A 113 -4.94 11.03 6.85
C MET A 113 -3.48 10.84 7.27
N LEU A 114 -2.68 10.14 6.47
CA LEU A 114 -1.26 9.91 6.79
C LEU A 114 -0.37 11.11 6.40
N GLY A 115 -0.86 12.08 5.63
CA GLY A 115 -0.07 13.21 5.14
C GLY A 115 0.98 12.81 4.10
N HIS A 116 0.67 11.83 3.24
CA HIS A 116 1.54 11.41 2.15
C HIS A 116 1.33 12.30 0.92
N GLU A 117 2.42 12.80 0.32
CA GLU A 117 2.36 13.63 -0.88
C GLU A 117 2.31 12.81 -2.18
N SER A 118 2.67 11.53 -2.11
CA SER A 118 2.63 10.62 -3.25
C SER A 118 2.05 9.26 -2.86
N PHE A 119 1.41 8.61 -3.83
CA PHE A 119 0.80 7.28 -3.67
C PHE A 119 1.83 6.18 -3.35
N HIS A 120 3.12 6.43 -3.57
CA HIS A 120 4.19 5.45 -3.34
C HIS A 120 4.20 4.95 -1.89
N SER A 121 4.06 5.85 -0.91
CA SER A 121 4.06 5.53 0.52
C SER A 121 2.74 4.90 1.03
N THR A 122 1.63 5.04 0.29
CA THR A 122 0.33 4.41 0.63
C THR A 122 0.10 3.09 -0.09
N SER A 123 0.87 2.81 -1.15
CA SER A 123 0.79 1.55 -1.90
C SER A 123 1.09 0.30 -1.04
N LEU A 124 1.82 0.46 0.07
CA LEU A 124 2.07 -0.58 1.07
C LEU A 124 0.81 -0.98 1.85
N TYR A 125 -0.16 -0.08 2.03
CA TYR A 125 -1.40 -0.33 2.79
C TYR A 125 -2.49 -1.02 1.97
N ALA A 126 -2.52 -0.77 0.66
CA ALA A 126 -3.48 -1.39 -0.25
C ALA A 126 -3.40 -2.93 -0.26
N LYS A 127 -2.28 -3.48 0.24
CA LYS A 127 -2.02 -4.91 0.38
C LYS A 127 -2.88 -5.58 1.48
N VAL A 128 -3.41 -4.81 2.44
CA VAL A 128 -4.06 -5.38 3.64
C VAL A 128 -5.58 -5.53 3.50
N ARG A 129 -6.17 -5.00 2.41
CA ARG A 129 -7.63 -5.01 2.14
C ARG A 129 -8.24 -6.40 2.08
N ASN A 130 -7.46 -7.46 1.87
CA ASN A 130 -8.02 -8.80 1.84
C ASN A 130 -6.94 -9.84 2.07
N GLU A 131 -6.80 -10.40 3.27
CA GLU A 131 -6.02 -11.63 3.42
C GLU A 131 -6.78 -12.84 2.88
N LYS A 132 -8.12 -12.84 2.94
CA LYS A 132 -8.95 -13.88 2.29
C LYS A 132 -8.97 -13.78 0.77
N LEU A 133 -9.14 -12.57 0.21
CA LEU A 133 -8.92 -12.45 -1.22
C LEU A 133 -7.43 -12.55 -1.58
N ASP A 134 -6.42 -12.12 -0.82
CA ASP A 134 -5.01 -12.42 -1.18
C ASP A 134 -4.69 -13.92 -1.04
N GLU A 135 -5.39 -14.72 -0.22
CA GLU A 135 -5.25 -16.19 -0.20
C GLU A 135 -5.92 -16.85 -1.42
N ASP A 136 -7.05 -16.33 -1.89
CA ASP A 136 -7.69 -16.76 -3.13
C ASP A 136 -7.00 -16.14 -4.38
N TYR A 137 -6.39 -14.95 -4.27
CA TYR A 137 -5.62 -14.25 -5.31
C TYR A 137 -4.17 -14.74 -5.36
N LYS A 138 -3.61 -15.28 -4.28
CA LYS A 138 -2.35 -16.06 -4.31
C LYS A 138 -2.52 -17.37 -5.08
N LYS A 139 -3.76 -17.89 -5.16
CA LYS A 139 -4.09 -19.08 -5.97
C LYS A 139 -4.34 -18.75 -7.45
N ILE A 140 -4.70 -17.51 -7.77
CA ILE A 140 -5.05 -17.09 -9.14
C ILE A 140 -3.93 -16.17 -9.65
N GLY A 141 -2.91 -16.77 -10.28
CA GLY A 141 -1.73 -16.04 -10.76
C GLY A 141 -2.07 -14.88 -11.70
N PHE A 142 -3.13 -14.99 -12.50
CA PHE A 142 -3.58 -13.98 -13.45
C PHE A 142 -5.08 -13.69 -13.27
N ILE A 143 -5.43 -12.42 -13.03
CA ILE A 143 -6.81 -11.96 -12.76
C ILE A 143 -7.39 -11.20 -13.97
N GLY A 144 -6.53 -10.84 -14.93
CA GLY A 144 -6.94 -10.21 -16.18
C GLY A 144 -7.69 -11.20 -17.09
N LEU A 145 -7.93 -10.78 -18.33
CA LEU A 145 -8.65 -11.59 -19.30
C LEU A 145 -7.76 -11.91 -20.51
N ALA A 146 -7.51 -13.19 -20.74
CA ALA A 146 -6.91 -13.68 -21.98
C ALA A 146 -8.03 -14.05 -22.97
N VAL A 147 -8.05 -13.41 -24.14
CA VAL A 147 -9.05 -13.65 -25.18
C VAL A 147 -8.41 -13.82 -26.55
N GLN A 148 -9.09 -14.52 -27.45
CA GLN A 148 -8.62 -14.69 -28.83
C GLN A 148 -8.54 -13.34 -29.57
N GLU A 149 -9.60 -12.54 -29.47
CA GLU A 149 -9.70 -11.23 -30.09
C GLU A 149 -10.46 -10.26 -29.17
N ILE A 150 -10.08 -8.98 -29.24
CA ILE A 150 -10.77 -7.91 -28.55
C ILE A 150 -12.00 -7.54 -29.38
N THR A 151 -13.20 -7.87 -28.88
CA THR A 151 -14.47 -7.61 -29.59
C THR A 151 -15.46 -6.88 -28.69
N ALA A 152 -16.53 -6.37 -29.27
CA ALA A 152 -17.65 -5.78 -28.52
C ALA A 152 -18.27 -6.77 -27.51
N LYS A 153 -18.22 -8.08 -27.77
CA LYS A 153 -18.65 -9.10 -26.80
C LYS A 153 -17.76 -9.18 -25.56
N THR A 154 -16.47 -8.84 -25.72
CA THR A 154 -15.47 -8.92 -24.65
C THR A 154 -15.46 -7.67 -23.76
N LEU A 155 -15.87 -6.51 -24.31
CA LEU A 155 -15.74 -5.19 -23.68
C LEU A 155 -17.07 -4.45 -23.47
N GLY A 156 -18.20 -5.04 -23.88
CA GLY A 156 -19.53 -4.43 -23.84
C GLY A 156 -19.77 -3.41 -24.97
N ASP A 157 -21.00 -2.86 -25.01
CA ASP A 157 -21.51 -1.96 -26.07
C ASP A 157 -20.72 -0.65 -26.26
N THR A 158 -19.74 -0.39 -25.39
CA THR A 158 -18.84 0.78 -25.41
C THR A 158 -17.59 0.63 -26.26
N TYR A 159 -17.41 -0.49 -26.96
CA TYR A 159 -16.26 -0.75 -27.84
C TYR A 159 -16.17 0.26 -29.00
N SER A 160 -15.02 0.91 -29.14
CA SER A 160 -14.62 1.62 -30.36
C SER A 160 -13.11 1.45 -30.58
N LYS A 161 -12.67 1.48 -31.84
CA LYS A 161 -11.23 1.42 -32.18
C LYS A 161 -10.44 2.57 -31.54
N ASP A 162 -11.04 3.75 -31.40
CA ASP A 162 -10.39 4.90 -30.76
C ASP A 162 -10.12 4.65 -29.27
N LYS A 163 -11.05 3.99 -28.58
CA LYS A 163 -10.88 3.59 -27.17
C LYS A 163 -9.89 2.44 -26.99
N GLU A 164 -9.84 1.52 -27.94
CA GLU A 164 -8.82 0.47 -27.98
C GLU A 164 -7.41 1.08 -28.10
N ILE A 165 -7.23 2.03 -29.01
CA ILE A 165 -5.96 2.77 -29.16
C ILE A 165 -5.62 3.51 -27.86
N ALA A 166 -6.59 4.23 -27.26
CA ALA A 166 -6.38 4.95 -26.01
C ALA A 166 -6.02 4.03 -24.81
N GLY A 167 -6.47 2.78 -24.84
CA GLY A 167 -6.18 1.76 -23.82
C GLY A 167 -4.93 0.93 -24.08
N THR A 168 -4.18 1.18 -25.16
CA THR A 168 -3.05 0.32 -25.56
C THR A 168 -1.94 0.29 -24.51
N LEU A 169 -1.52 -0.91 -24.15
CA LEU A 169 -0.34 -1.19 -23.33
C LEU A 169 0.70 -1.95 -24.17
N PRO A 170 1.97 -2.03 -23.73
CA PRO A 170 2.98 -2.80 -24.45
C PRO A 170 2.54 -4.25 -24.69
N ASP A 171 1.92 -4.87 -23.69
CA ASP A 171 1.62 -6.30 -23.62
C ASP A 171 0.11 -6.62 -23.59
N GLY A 172 -0.75 -5.64 -23.89
CA GLY A 172 -2.20 -5.83 -23.88
C GLY A 172 -2.98 -4.52 -24.00
N VAL A 173 -4.19 -4.51 -23.46
CA VAL A 173 -5.11 -3.36 -23.46
C VAL A 173 -5.73 -3.17 -22.08
N CYS A 174 -5.83 -1.92 -21.64
CA CYS A 174 -6.50 -1.53 -20.42
C CYS A 174 -7.99 -1.25 -20.67
N ARG A 175 -8.86 -2.04 -20.04
CA ARG A 175 -10.32 -1.89 -20.19
C ARG A 175 -10.87 -0.57 -19.64
N MET A 176 -10.08 0.15 -18.84
CA MET A 176 -10.44 1.45 -18.27
C MET A 176 -10.78 2.48 -19.35
N ALA A 177 -10.13 2.40 -20.52
CA ALA A 177 -10.43 3.26 -21.67
C ALA A 177 -11.88 3.13 -22.18
N PHE A 178 -12.57 2.05 -21.83
CA PHE A 178 -13.95 1.79 -22.20
C PHE A 178 -14.95 2.20 -21.11
N GLU A 179 -14.49 2.37 -19.87
CA GLU A 179 -15.31 2.65 -18.68
C GLU A 179 -15.41 4.15 -18.33
N GLY A 180 -14.70 5.03 -19.05
CA GLY A 180 -14.84 6.49 -18.91
C GLY A 180 -14.13 7.11 -17.70
N GLU A 181 -13.10 6.44 -17.16
CA GLU A 181 -12.26 6.99 -16.09
C GLU A 181 -11.14 7.87 -16.67
N ASP A 182 -10.83 9.00 -16.02
CA ASP A 182 -9.93 10.04 -16.54
C ASP A 182 -8.44 9.62 -16.56
N PHE A 183 -7.96 8.85 -15.57
CA PHE A 183 -6.57 8.39 -15.50
C PHE A 183 -6.36 7.27 -14.46
N CYS A 184 -5.44 6.34 -14.75
CA CYS A 184 -5.04 5.28 -13.81
C CYS A 184 -4.10 5.87 -12.74
N THR A 185 -4.25 5.47 -11.47
CA THR A 185 -3.34 5.88 -10.38
C THR A 185 -2.29 4.82 -10.04
N GLN A 186 -2.38 3.63 -10.64
CA GLN A 186 -1.53 2.47 -10.39
C GLN A 186 -0.72 2.06 -11.64
N PHE A 187 0.08 3.00 -12.13
CA PHE A 187 1.04 2.75 -13.21
C PHE A 187 2.01 1.62 -12.80
N ASN A 188 2.37 0.74 -13.76
CA ASN A 188 3.25 -0.43 -13.59
C ASN A 188 2.66 -1.66 -12.87
N LYS A 189 1.33 -1.74 -12.72
CA LYS A 189 0.66 -2.94 -12.14
C LYS A 189 -0.31 -3.65 -13.09
N CYS A 190 -0.22 -3.37 -14.39
CA CYS A 190 -1.21 -3.84 -15.37
C CYS A 190 -1.37 -5.37 -15.39
N LEU A 191 -0.28 -6.14 -15.36
CA LEU A 191 -0.32 -7.62 -15.35
C LEU A 191 -1.07 -8.23 -14.15
N LEU A 192 -1.21 -7.47 -13.06
CA LEU A 192 -1.92 -7.90 -11.84
C LEU A 192 -3.26 -7.17 -11.69
N CYS A 193 -3.75 -6.52 -12.74
CA CYS A 193 -4.95 -5.70 -12.72
C CYS A 193 -6.12 -6.45 -13.37
N PRO A 194 -7.32 -6.51 -12.74
CA PRO A 194 -8.51 -7.10 -13.36
C PRO A 194 -9.00 -6.34 -14.60
N LYS A 195 -8.45 -5.14 -14.83
CA LYS A 195 -8.74 -4.32 -16.00
C LYS A 195 -7.86 -4.66 -17.22
N PHE A 196 -6.87 -5.54 -17.06
CA PHE A 196 -5.94 -5.89 -18.12
C PHE A 196 -6.49 -7.01 -19.00
N ILE A 197 -6.39 -6.81 -20.31
CA ILE A 197 -6.80 -7.78 -21.33
C ILE A 197 -5.61 -8.03 -22.23
N THR A 198 -5.36 -9.29 -22.58
CA THR A 198 -4.31 -9.66 -23.53
C THR A 198 -4.81 -10.72 -24.51
N THR A 199 -4.04 -10.93 -25.58
CA THR A 199 -4.40 -11.79 -26.71
C THR A 199 -3.19 -12.57 -27.22
N PRO A 200 -3.38 -13.62 -28.04
CA PRO A 200 -2.27 -14.38 -28.61
C PRO A 200 -1.25 -13.53 -29.39
N LEU A 201 -1.64 -12.35 -29.88
CA LEU A 201 -0.73 -11.38 -30.51
C LEU A 201 0.45 -10.99 -29.60
N TYR A 202 0.21 -10.91 -28.28
CA TYR A 202 1.21 -10.49 -27.29
C TYR A 202 1.97 -11.67 -26.66
N LEU A 203 1.74 -12.91 -27.10
CA LEU A 203 2.32 -14.11 -26.48
C LEU A 203 3.85 -14.05 -26.41
N GLU A 204 4.52 -13.68 -27.50
CA GLU A 204 5.98 -13.60 -27.52
C GLU A 204 6.52 -12.50 -26.60
N MET A 205 5.76 -11.41 -26.42
CA MET A 205 6.13 -10.35 -25.48
C MET A 205 6.05 -10.83 -24.04
N HIS A 206 5.01 -11.60 -23.67
CA HIS A 206 4.90 -12.20 -22.34
C HIS A 206 6.02 -13.21 -22.07
N LYS A 207 6.37 -14.04 -23.07
CA LYS A 207 7.51 -14.97 -22.98
C LYS A 207 8.84 -14.24 -22.78
N GLN A 208 9.05 -13.14 -23.50
CA GLN A 208 10.25 -12.32 -23.32
C GLN A 208 10.30 -11.67 -21.94
N HIS A 209 9.16 -11.14 -21.45
CA HIS A 209 9.06 -10.56 -20.12
C HIS A 209 9.38 -11.59 -19.02
N LEU A 210 8.84 -12.82 -19.14
CA LEU A 210 9.12 -13.90 -18.21
C LEU A 210 10.62 -14.25 -18.17
N ARG A 211 11.27 -14.35 -19.34
CA ARG A 211 12.71 -14.61 -19.43
C ARG A 211 13.53 -13.55 -18.70
N HIS A 212 13.28 -12.26 -18.97
CA HIS A 212 14.00 -11.17 -18.31
C HIS A 212 13.82 -11.22 -16.78
N ILE A 213 12.60 -11.46 -16.30
CA ILE A 213 12.34 -11.58 -14.86
C ILE A 213 13.14 -12.74 -14.25
N GLN A 214 13.16 -13.90 -14.91
CA GLN A 214 13.88 -15.08 -14.42
C GLN A 214 15.40 -14.89 -14.43
N GLU A 215 15.93 -14.18 -15.42
CA GLU A 215 17.35 -13.83 -15.52
C GLU A 215 17.79 -12.80 -14.46
N ASP A 216 16.96 -11.80 -14.17
CA ASP A 216 17.25 -10.74 -13.21
C ASP A 216 16.97 -11.14 -11.75
N LYS A 217 16.09 -12.13 -11.52
CA LYS A 217 15.68 -12.58 -10.18
C LYS A 217 16.86 -13.00 -9.28
N PRO A 218 17.86 -13.78 -9.73
CA PRO A 218 19.06 -14.09 -8.95
C PRO A 218 19.89 -12.85 -8.58
N ARG A 219 19.85 -11.79 -9.38
CA ARG A 219 20.52 -10.52 -9.07
C ARG A 219 19.78 -9.78 -7.95
N TYR A 220 18.46 -9.67 -8.03
CA TYR A 220 17.65 -9.04 -6.99
C TYR A 220 17.77 -9.74 -5.62
N MET A 221 17.96 -11.06 -5.61
CA MET A 221 18.15 -11.84 -4.38
C MET A 221 19.50 -11.62 -3.70
N ARG A 222 20.56 -11.27 -4.44
CA ARG A 222 21.90 -11.03 -3.88
C ARG A 222 22.03 -9.66 -3.23
N ASP A 223 21.40 -8.63 -3.80
CA ASP A 223 21.56 -7.24 -3.37
C ASP A 223 20.66 -6.84 -2.17
N SER A 224 19.98 -7.81 -1.52
CA SER A 224 19.13 -7.60 -0.33
C SER A 224 18.04 -6.52 -0.49
N TYR A 225 17.47 -6.37 -1.70
CA TYR A 225 16.26 -5.57 -1.92
C TYR A 225 15.01 -6.33 -1.46
N ILE A 226 14.86 -6.47 -0.13
CA ILE A 226 13.82 -7.27 0.53
C ILE A 226 12.38 -6.87 0.12
N CYS A 227 12.16 -5.64 -0.33
CA CYS A 227 10.82 -5.12 -0.67
C CYS A 227 10.31 -5.49 -2.09
N ASN A 228 11.13 -6.13 -2.94
CA ASN A 228 10.77 -6.43 -4.35
C ASN A 228 10.60 -7.92 -4.70
N ILE A 229 11.12 -8.86 -3.92
CA ILE A 229 11.13 -10.29 -4.30
C ILE A 229 9.71 -10.87 -4.40
N GLU A 230 8.83 -10.55 -3.45
CA GLU A 230 7.45 -11.04 -3.47
C GLU A 230 6.66 -10.48 -4.68
N LYS A 231 6.92 -9.22 -5.06
CA LYS A 231 6.32 -8.62 -6.27
C LYS A 231 6.82 -9.30 -7.53
N VAL A 232 8.13 -9.55 -7.61
CA VAL A 232 8.75 -10.28 -8.73
C VAL A 232 8.15 -11.67 -8.86
N ASN A 233 7.98 -12.40 -7.75
CA ASN A 233 7.34 -13.71 -7.73
C ASN A 233 5.87 -13.66 -8.20
N ARG A 234 5.12 -12.62 -7.81
CA ARG A 234 3.71 -12.44 -8.27
C ARG A 234 3.64 -12.17 -9.76
N ILE A 235 4.54 -11.33 -10.30
CA ILE A 235 4.57 -11.04 -11.74
C ILE A 235 4.99 -12.29 -12.52
N GLU A 236 5.98 -13.03 -12.05
CA GLU A 236 6.40 -14.30 -12.65
C GLU A 236 5.23 -15.31 -12.71
N ALA A 237 4.51 -15.50 -11.59
CA ALA A 237 3.35 -16.37 -11.53
C ALA A 237 2.24 -15.92 -12.51
N ALA A 238 1.98 -14.61 -12.61
CA ALA A 238 1.01 -14.07 -13.56
C ALA A 238 1.42 -14.35 -15.00
N LEU A 239 2.68 -14.12 -15.36
CA LEU A 239 3.19 -14.36 -16.71
C LEU A 239 3.10 -15.84 -17.10
N ILE A 240 3.39 -16.76 -16.18
CA ILE A 240 3.23 -18.21 -16.43
C ILE A 240 1.78 -18.56 -16.78
N VAL A 241 0.82 -18.04 -16.01
CA VAL A 241 -0.62 -18.30 -16.27
C VAL A 241 -1.05 -17.67 -17.59
N ILE A 242 -0.69 -16.40 -17.85
CA ILE A 242 -0.99 -15.71 -19.10
C ILE A 242 -0.46 -16.51 -20.30
N ILE A 243 0.80 -16.94 -20.25
CA ILE A 243 1.43 -17.69 -21.34
C ILE A 243 0.68 -19.00 -21.56
N SER A 244 0.34 -19.73 -20.49
CA SER A 244 -0.41 -20.99 -20.58
C SER A 244 -1.79 -20.78 -21.24
N GLU A 245 -2.55 -19.78 -20.78
CA GLU A 245 -3.87 -19.49 -21.35
C GLU A 245 -3.79 -19.06 -22.82
N LEU A 246 -2.81 -18.23 -23.16
CA LEU A 246 -2.58 -17.77 -24.52
C LEU A 246 -2.10 -18.90 -25.45
N GLU A 247 -1.28 -19.83 -24.97
CA GLU A 247 -0.87 -21.02 -25.73
C GLU A 247 -2.05 -21.96 -25.99
N GLU A 248 -2.92 -22.16 -25.00
CA GLU A 248 -4.17 -22.92 -25.18
C GLU A 248 -5.12 -22.26 -26.19
N LEU A 249 -5.21 -20.93 -26.18
CA LEU A 249 -6.00 -20.17 -27.15
C LEU A 249 -5.41 -20.26 -28.56
N ASN A 250 -4.08 -20.18 -28.69
CA ASN A 250 -3.39 -20.25 -29.97
C ASN A 250 -3.41 -21.67 -30.57
N GLY A 251 -3.46 -22.71 -29.74
CA GLY A 251 -3.57 -24.11 -30.16
C GLY A 251 -4.98 -24.58 -30.53
N LYS A 252 -6.01 -23.73 -30.39
CA LYS A 252 -7.40 -24.01 -30.80
C LYS A 252 -7.76 -23.50 -32.21
N LEU A 253 -6.76 -23.00 -32.95
CA LEU A 253 -6.80 -22.72 -34.39
C LEU A 253 -6.49 -23.98 -35.20
#